data_AF-F3AYY8-F1
#
_entry.id   AF-F3AYY8-F1
#
_cell.length_a   1.000
_cell.length_b   1.000
_cell.length_c   1.000
_cell.angle_alpha   90.00
_cell.angle_beta   90.00
_cell.angle_gamma   90.00
#
_symmetry.space_group_name_H-M   'P 1'
#
loop_
_entity.id
_entity.type
_entity.pdbx_description
1 polymer ?
#
loop_
_entity_poly.entity_id
_entity_poly.type
_entity_poly.pdbx_seq_one_letter_code
_entity_poly.pdbx_strand_id
1 'polypeptide(L)' 'MVEYWGLKDAKSFFFGFSSLIRTMEVEIVRTKITLACTECKQRNYNTTKDKKNHPDRMEIKKYCKFCRTHTVHKETK' A
#
# COMPACT_ATOMS: atom_id res chain seq x y z
N MET A 1 10.61 52.30 31.47
CA MET A 1 10.03 52.49 30.13
C MET A 1 10.53 51.33 29.28
N VAL A 2 9.96 50.15 29.51
CA VAL A 2 8.99 49.47 28.62
C VAL A 2 9.72 48.94 27.38
N GLU A 3 10.00 47.63 27.42
CA GLU A 3 10.18 46.80 26.24
C GLU A 3 8.96 46.97 25.32
N TYR A 4 9.13 46.92 23.99
CA TYR A 4 8.30 46.13 23.05
C TYR A 4 8.52 46.51 21.56
N TRP A 5 8.85 45.48 20.76
CA TRP A 5 8.66 45.20 19.32
C TRP A 5 9.34 46.01 18.21
N GLY A 6 9.92 45.26 17.26
CA GLY A 6 10.29 45.77 15.93
C GLY A 6 10.87 44.73 14.97
N LEU A 7 10.19 43.60 14.76
CA LEU A 7 10.46 42.61 13.72
C LEU A 7 10.29 43.24 12.32
N LYS A 8 11.37 43.45 11.56
CA LYS A 8 11.32 43.73 10.11
C LYS A 8 12.49 43.11 9.35
N ASP A 9 12.10 42.10 8.56
CA ASP A 9 12.60 41.82 7.21
C ASP A 9 13.98 41.15 7.06
N ALA A 10 14.03 39.87 7.41
CA ALA A 10 15.02 38.93 6.89
C ALA A 10 14.65 38.48 5.46
N LYS A 11 15.07 39.23 4.45
CA LYS A 11 15.23 38.71 3.07
C LYS A 11 16.72 38.54 2.80
N SER A 12 17.29 37.51 3.43
CA SER A 12 18.63 37.02 3.08
C SER A 12 18.54 36.05 1.91
N PHE A 13 19.43 36.33 0.97
CA PHE A 13 19.72 35.70 -0.29
C PHE A 13 20.49 34.37 -0.09
N PHE A 14 20.60 33.58 -1.16
CA PHE A 14 21.39 32.35 -1.36
C PHE A 14 20.78 30.97 -1.04
N PHE A 15 20.41 30.30 -2.15
CA PHE A 15 20.86 28.95 -2.55
C PHE A 15 21.18 27.93 -1.45
N GLY A 16 20.28 26.95 -1.32
CA GLY A 16 20.54 25.74 -0.56
C GLY A 16 19.65 24.61 -1.05
N PHE A 17 20.14 23.88 -2.05
CA PHE A 17 19.69 22.53 -2.37
C PHE A 17 19.67 21.68 -1.09
N SER A 18 18.50 21.50 -0.46
CA SER A 18 18.29 20.42 0.49
C SER A 18 17.27 19.46 -0.09
N SER A 19 17.67 18.84 -1.19
CA SER A 19 17.11 17.61 -1.73
C SER A 19 17.45 16.44 -0.81
N LEU A 20 16.97 16.44 0.44
CA LEU A 20 17.24 15.39 1.42
C LEU A 20 16.09 15.20 2.42
N ILE A 21 14.86 15.09 1.92
CA ILE A 21 13.87 14.20 2.53
C ILE A 21 13.30 13.34 1.41
N ARG A 22 14.14 12.47 0.85
CA ARG A 22 13.65 11.27 0.15
C ARG A 22 13.45 10.19 1.20
N THR A 23 12.59 10.45 2.19
CA THR A 23 12.01 9.36 2.96
C THR A 23 11.20 8.55 1.96
N MET A 24 11.65 7.32 1.76
CA MET A 24 10.84 6.28 1.13
C MET A 24 9.65 6.01 2.04
N GLU A 25 8.65 6.88 2.02
CA GLU A 25 7.32 6.53 2.48
C GLU A 25 6.74 5.58 1.43
N VAL A 26 7.21 4.34 1.46
CA VAL A 26 6.45 3.27 0.84
C VAL A 26 5.23 3.11 1.72
N GLU A 27 4.19 3.88 1.41
CA GLU A 27 2.90 3.79 2.05
C GLU A 27 2.51 2.31 2.13
N ILE A 28 2.28 1.81 3.34
CA ILE A 28 1.80 0.44 3.57
C ILE A 28 0.32 0.42 3.18
N VAL A 29 0.06 0.50 1.87
CA VAL A 29 -1.30 0.44 1.31
C VAL A 29 -1.71 -1.02 1.27
N ARG A 30 -2.51 -1.42 2.25
CA ARG A 30 -3.15 -2.74 2.28
C ARG A 30 -4.18 -2.80 1.16
N THR A 31 -3.89 -3.58 0.12
CA THR A 31 -4.80 -3.69 -1.03
C THR A 31 -5.74 -4.86 -0.87
N LYS A 32 -7.04 -4.62 -1.06
CA LYS A 32 -8.05 -5.67 -1.14
C LYS A 32 -7.84 -6.45 -2.44
N ILE A 33 -7.83 -7.77 -2.34
CA ILE A 33 -7.67 -8.71 -3.43
C ILE A 33 -8.80 -9.74 -3.37
N THR A 34 -9.20 -10.24 -4.54
CA THR A 34 -10.13 -11.35 -4.66
C THR A 34 -9.38 -12.62 -5.06
N LEU A 35 -9.70 -13.75 -4.41
CA LEU A 35 -9.19 -15.06 -4.81
C LEU A 35 -10.27 -15.81 -5.57
N ALA A 36 -9.92 -16.26 -6.76
CA ALA A 36 -10.79 -17.04 -7.63
C ALA A 36 -10.32 -18.49 -7.69
N CYS A 37 -11.26 -19.43 -7.63
CA CYS A 37 -10.99 -20.86 -7.80
C CYS A 37 -10.55 -21.14 -9.25
N THR A 38 -9.55 -21.99 -9.45
CA THR A 38 -9.10 -22.38 -10.80
C THR A 38 -10.10 -23.23 -11.56
N GLU A 39 -10.91 -24.02 -10.86
CA GLU A 39 -11.84 -24.97 -11.48
C GLU A 39 -13.18 -24.32 -11.85
N CYS A 40 -13.90 -23.80 -10.85
CA CYS A 40 -15.22 -23.18 -11.08
C CYS A 40 -15.16 -21.71 -11.47
N LYS A 41 -13.96 -21.09 -11.46
CA LYS A 41 -13.72 -19.66 -11.78
C LYS A 41 -14.51 -18.67 -10.92
N GLN A 42 -15.14 -19.14 -9.84
CA GLN A 42 -15.88 -18.30 -8.91
C GLN A 42 -14.93 -17.56 -7.96
N ARG A 43 -15.27 -16.28 -7.71
CA ARG A 43 -14.58 -15.42 -6.75
C ARG A 43 -15.16 -15.68 -5.37
N ASN A 44 -14.46 -16.49 -4.57
CA ASN A 44 -14.99 -17.02 -3.32
C ASN A 44 -14.50 -16.25 -2.08
N TYR A 45 -13.37 -15.55 -2.19
CA TYR A 45 -12.72 -14.94 -1.03
C TYR A 45 -12.24 -13.53 -1.33
N ASN A 46 -12.49 -12.63 -0.37
CA ASN A 46 -11.94 -11.29 -0.33
C ASN A 46 -10.90 -11.24 0.79
N THR A 47 -9.66 -10.93 0.45
CA THR A 47 -8.56 -10.82 1.44
C THR A 47 -7.79 -9.53 1.18
N THR A 48 -6.95 -9.12 2.12
CA THR A 48 -6.06 -7.97 1.94
C THR A 48 -4.63 -8.48 1.84
N LYS A 49 -3.87 -7.97 0.87
CA LYS A 49 -2.44 -8.23 0.77
C LYS A 49 -1.63 -6.96 0.84
N ASP A 50 -0.44 -7.09 1.42
CA ASP A 50 0.58 -6.04 1.44
C ASP A 50 1.45 -6.19 0.19
N LYS A 51 1.21 -5.34 -0.83
CA LYS A 51 1.93 -5.39 -2.11
C LYS A 51 3.44 -5.20 -1.98
N LYS A 52 3.89 -4.53 -0.91
CA LYS A 52 5.32 -4.28 -0.65
C LYS A 52 6.07 -5.56 -0.28
N ASN A 53 5.48 -6.38 0.59
CA ASN A 53 6.13 -7.59 1.10
C ASN A 53 5.93 -8.78 0.18
N HIS A 54 4.78 -8.85 -0.50
CA HIS A 54 4.45 -9.92 -1.44
C HIS A 54 4.02 -9.32 -2.79
N PRO A 55 4.99 -8.98 -3.66
CA PRO A 55 4.70 -8.44 -5.00
C PRO A 55 4.10 -9.49 -5.93
N ASP A 56 4.42 -10.77 -5.69
CA ASP A 56 3.99 -11.88 -6.54
C ASP A 56 2.49 -12.18 -6.42
N ARG A 57 1.98 -12.89 -7.43
CA ARG A 57 0.59 -13.32 -7.49
C ARG A 57 0.37 -14.47 -6.51
N MET A 58 -0.49 -14.28 -5.51
CA MET A 58 -0.70 -15.32 -4.49
C MET A 58 -1.56 -16.47 -5.03
N GLU A 59 -1.09 -17.69 -4.79
CA GLU A 59 -1.81 -18.93 -5.05
C GLU A 59 -1.95 -19.70 -3.73
N ILE A 60 -3.19 -19.94 -3.29
CA ILE A 60 -3.46 -20.55 -1.98
C ILE A 60 -4.45 -21.70 -2.16
N LYS A 61 -4.18 -22.85 -1.53
CA LYS A 61 -5.15 -23.95 -1.47
C LYS A 61 -6.25 -23.60 -0.46
N LYS A 62 -7.48 -23.45 -0.95
CA LYS A 62 -8.66 -23.14 -0.15
C LYS A 62 -9.83 -24.02 -0.57
N TYR A 63 -10.76 -24.23 0.36
CA TYR A 63 -11.98 -24.95 0.08
C TYR A 63 -12.86 -24.17 -0.90
N CYS A 64 -13.37 -24.82 -1.93
CA CYS A 64 -14.37 -24.23 -2.82
C CYS A 64 -15.75 -24.78 -2.47
N LYS A 65 -16.70 -23.92 -2.08
CA LYS A 65 -18.08 -24.34 -1.78
C LYS A 65 -18.80 -24.96 -2.99
N PHE A 66 -18.45 -24.51 -4.20
CA PHE A 66 -19.07 -24.99 -5.45
C PHE A 66 -18.50 -26.34 -5.90
N CYS A 67 -17.17 -26.51 -5.86
CA CYS A 67 -16.53 -27.79 -6.21
C CYS A 67 -16.60 -28.83 -5.08
N ARG A 68 -16.88 -28.39 -3.85
CA ARG A 68 -16.86 -29.19 -2.61
C ARG A 68 -15.51 -29.85 -2.31
N THR A 69 -14.43 -29.26 -2.84
CA THR A 69 -13.05 -29.76 -2.74
C THR A 69 -12.10 -28.62 -2.41
N HIS A 70 -10.90 -28.95 -1.92
CA HIS A 70 -9.82 -27.99 -1.74
C HIS A 70 -9.06 -27.80 -3.05
N THR A 71 -9.18 -26.61 -3.62
CA THR A 71 -8.61 -26.28 -4.92
C THR A 71 -7.65 -25.12 -4.79
N VAL A 72 -6.79 -24.96 -5.79
CA VAL A 72 -5.91 -23.79 -5.86
C VAL A 72 -6.76 -22.58 -6.20
N HIS A 73 -6.68 -21.55 -5.37
CA HIS A 73 -7.30 -20.26 -5.64
C HIS A 73 -6.19 -19.26 -6.02
N LYS A 74 -6.40 -18.55 -7.12
CA LYS A 74 -5.47 -17.56 -7.65
C LYS A 74 -6.01 -16.15 -7.48
N GLU A 75 -5.13 -15.21 -7.19
CA GLU A 75 -5.48 -13.80 -7.12
C GLU A 75 -6.00 -13.27 -8.47
N THR A 76 -7.14 -12.59 -8.41
CA THR A 76 -7.78 -11.89 -9.52
C THR A 76 -7.91 -10.41 -9.18
N LYS A 77 -7.76 -9.55 -10.19
CA LYS A 77 -7.92 -8.09 -10.07
C LYS A 77 -9.40 -7.69 -10.15
#